data_AF-A0A165TQ51-F1
#
_entry.id   AF-A0A165TQ51-F1
#
_cell.length_a   1.000
_cell.length_b   1.000
_cell.length_c   1.000
_cell.angle_alpha   90.00
_cell.angle_beta   90.00
_cell.angle_gamma   90.00
#
_symmetry.space_group_name_H-M   'P 1'
#
loop_
_entity.id
_entity.type
_entity.pdbx_description
1 polymer ?
#
loop_
_entity_poly.entity_id
_entity_poly.type
_entity_poly.pdbx_seq_one_letter_code
_entity_poly.pdbx_strand_id
1 'polypeptide(L)'
;MPPYGLRLTSEPASPTSELHPSAALSHMSTSRSYVFESTAATLKRRASPSFEDVRAESSRKRLKDDSQDTRTGGNDNAKQAGTATVDGEALADELEQELQCACCSALVYRPVIVIPCQHFFCGSCVVMWIRNGGTNCPACRGLSSVVTPSRALQTMVDVLLHHAPDRARPANERIQADEIYRTGVSLRIPSPRQASPEPNIQPRNVNYVQPCPHCAPGNQYGWVCPQPIADPETDPDHAWHTDEGTPPGHAYCGNCENILALTAPTTTKCDFCQVSFCGIGIPTRCLAIPVHMQHPHGLSDIGDLIQCGEIYDCFHSNTVEVDIMLDYLTAQRLTPKHIYREIVAYLQAQPRQFAPLIERDLFQDMHSVAGGVDPGPDAPRSRICRLCATEVFLWGLPDWWVRERKKGFLEEYVIRRPDCPYGSECDRQKDHGHAKEYNHIIAPRDIPTASSSTLAGSAGMSSTSARPAPLYLPLGSSSSSRSALPPFLPPVPPYEAEADLALLSQLSAAASAPASSQDFRDEVDAML
;
A
#
# COMPACT_ATOMS: atom_id res chain seq x y z
N MET A 1 -24.20 -57.17 -40.55
CA MET A 1 -23.93 -58.41 -41.33
C MET A 1 -24.22 -58.11 -42.80
N PRO A 2 -23.53 -58.71 -43.79
CA PRO A 2 -22.58 -59.84 -43.70
C PRO A 2 -21.12 -59.42 -43.38
N PRO A 3 -20.14 -60.36 -43.39
CA PRO A 3 -18.71 -60.11 -43.18
C PRO A 3 -17.83 -60.59 -44.38
N TYR A 4 -16.50 -60.72 -44.14
CA TYR A 4 -15.40 -61.27 -44.98
C TYR A 4 -14.57 -60.29 -45.84
N GLY A 5 -13.25 -60.47 -45.78
CA GLY A 5 -12.23 -59.77 -46.59
C GLY A 5 -10.93 -59.53 -45.82
N LEU A 6 -9.92 -60.41 -45.95
CA LEU A 6 -8.61 -60.29 -45.29
C LEU A 6 -7.46 -60.70 -46.24
N ARG A 7 -6.26 -60.17 -45.94
CA ARG A 7 -4.90 -60.46 -46.47
C ARG A 7 -4.43 -59.63 -47.68
N LEU A 8 -3.35 -58.81 -47.52
CA LEU A 8 -1.88 -59.07 -47.69
C LEU A 8 -1.44 -58.89 -49.17
N THR A 9 -0.27 -58.38 -49.58
CA THR A 9 0.98 -57.80 -48.96
C THR A 9 1.35 -56.49 -49.72
N SER A 10 2.45 -55.72 -49.55
CA SER A 10 3.81 -55.94 -48.99
C SER A 10 4.58 -54.61 -48.75
N GLU A 11 5.39 -54.54 -47.70
CA GLU A 11 6.61 -53.67 -47.62
C GLU A 11 7.85 -54.49 -48.07
N PRO A 12 9.02 -53.86 -48.37
CA PRO A 12 10.01 -53.45 -47.34
C PRO A 12 10.78 -52.13 -47.73
N ALA A 13 11.77 -51.56 -47.01
CA ALA A 13 12.51 -51.98 -45.81
C ALA A 13 13.05 -50.78 -44.96
N SER A 14 13.09 -50.98 -43.63
CA SER A 14 14.14 -50.72 -42.60
C SER A 14 15.53 -50.15 -43.01
N PRO A 15 16.36 -49.57 -42.08
CA PRO A 15 16.40 -49.90 -40.63
C PRO A 15 16.70 -48.79 -39.57
N THR A 16 16.02 -48.97 -38.43
CA THR A 16 16.41 -48.80 -37.01
C THR A 16 17.74 -48.13 -36.59
N SER A 17 17.66 -47.33 -35.51
CA SER A 17 18.39 -47.65 -34.25
C SER A 17 17.60 -47.16 -33.02
N GLU A 18 17.68 -47.87 -31.89
CA GLU A 18 17.08 -47.51 -30.60
C GLU A 18 18.13 -46.88 -29.67
N LEU A 19 17.69 -46.12 -28.65
CA LEU A 19 18.32 -46.12 -27.31
C LEU A 19 17.43 -45.43 -26.25
N HIS A 20 17.08 -46.17 -25.21
CA HIS A 20 16.60 -45.68 -23.90
C HIS A 20 17.78 -45.74 -22.90
N PRO A 21 17.78 -45.06 -21.71
CA PRO A 21 16.65 -45.05 -20.77
C PRO A 21 16.42 -43.77 -19.91
N SER A 22 15.31 -43.82 -19.17
CA SER A 22 15.05 -43.24 -17.83
C SER A 22 15.84 -42.02 -17.32
N ALA A 23 15.11 -40.92 -17.12
CA ALA A 23 15.27 -40.07 -15.94
C ALA A 23 13.88 -39.65 -15.45
N ALA A 24 13.51 -40.02 -14.22
CA ALA A 24 12.26 -39.59 -13.59
C ALA A 24 12.54 -38.37 -12.70
N LEU A 25 11.89 -37.23 -13.00
CA LEU A 25 11.80 -36.10 -12.10
C LEU A 25 10.33 -35.78 -11.86
N SER A 26 9.87 -36.09 -10.65
CA SER A 26 8.52 -35.74 -10.20
C SER A 26 8.39 -34.22 -10.16
N HIS A 27 7.53 -33.65 -11.01
CA HIS A 27 7.05 -32.29 -10.79
C HIS A 27 6.22 -32.28 -9.51
N MET A 28 6.85 -31.89 -8.40
CA MET A 28 6.12 -31.50 -7.21
C MET A 28 5.40 -30.18 -7.52
N SER A 29 4.10 -30.26 -7.79
CA SER A 29 3.23 -29.09 -7.81
C SER A 29 3.13 -28.52 -6.40
N THR A 30 4.10 -27.71 -6.00
CA THR A 30 4.03 -26.86 -4.81
C THR A 30 3.03 -25.73 -5.08
N SER A 31 1.74 -26.09 -5.03
CA SER A 31 0.63 -25.16 -4.96
C SER A 31 0.85 -24.22 -3.76
N ARG A 32 1.39 -23.03 -4.03
CA ARG A 32 1.79 -22.08 -2.99
C ARG A 32 0.55 -21.34 -2.49
N SER A 33 -0.30 -22.07 -1.77
CA SER A 33 -1.45 -21.53 -1.06
C SER A 33 -0.98 -20.46 -0.07
N TYR A 34 -1.27 -19.20 -0.39
CA TYR A 34 -1.02 -18.08 0.51
C TYR A 34 -1.98 -18.18 1.70
N VAL A 35 -1.55 -18.91 2.73
CA VAL A 35 -2.16 -18.82 4.06
C VAL A 35 -1.89 -17.42 4.58
N PHE A 36 -2.96 -16.64 4.76
CA PHE A 36 -2.88 -15.29 5.32
C PHE A 36 -2.65 -15.38 6.83
N GLU A 37 -1.44 -15.78 7.23
CA GLU A 37 -1.07 -16.00 8.62
C GLU A 37 -0.96 -14.66 9.36
N SER A 38 -2.07 -14.25 9.97
CA SER A 38 -2.17 -13.00 10.72
C SER A 38 -1.26 -13.05 11.94
N THR A 39 -0.08 -12.45 11.82
CA THR A 39 0.89 -12.22 12.89
C THR A 39 0.39 -11.12 13.84
N ALA A 40 -0.74 -11.40 14.49
CA ALA A 40 -1.33 -10.57 15.53
C ALA A 40 -0.38 -10.50 16.73
N ALA A 41 0.48 -9.49 16.74
CA ALA A 41 1.40 -9.16 17.82
C ALA A 41 0.60 -8.72 19.06
N THR A 42 0.05 -9.70 19.80
CA THR A 42 -0.68 -9.44 21.03
C THR A 42 0.27 -8.85 22.07
N LEU A 43 0.04 -7.61 22.51
CA LEU A 43 0.61 -7.08 23.75
C LEU A 43 -0.01 -7.83 24.93
N LYS A 44 0.48 -9.05 25.16
CA LYS A 44 0.20 -9.80 26.39
C LYS A 44 1.01 -9.16 27.50
N ARG A 45 0.31 -8.49 28.42
CA ARG A 45 0.87 -8.09 29.72
C ARG A 45 1.61 -9.28 30.32
N ARG A 46 2.86 -9.08 30.76
CA ARG A 46 3.57 -10.09 31.55
C ARG A 46 2.80 -10.29 32.87
N ALA A 47 2.74 -11.53 33.35
CA ALA A 47 2.34 -11.77 34.72
C ALA A 47 3.43 -11.26 35.67
N SER A 48 3.04 -10.64 36.78
CA SER A 48 3.94 -10.16 37.83
C SER A 48 4.71 -11.34 38.45
N PRO A 49 6.00 -11.20 38.82
CA PRO A 49 6.89 -12.33 39.11
C PRO A 49 6.64 -13.06 40.45
N SER A 50 5.53 -12.81 41.14
CA SER A 50 5.31 -13.17 42.56
C SER A 50 4.92 -14.65 42.81
N PHE A 51 5.08 -15.56 41.85
CA PHE A 51 4.49 -16.92 41.94
C PHE A 51 5.31 -18.10 41.38
N GLU A 52 6.55 -17.93 40.92
CA GLU A 52 7.31 -19.06 40.33
C GLU A 52 7.93 -20.05 41.34
N ASP A 53 8.13 -19.66 42.60
CA ASP A 53 9.04 -20.36 43.53
C ASP A 53 8.43 -21.55 44.32
N VAL A 54 7.30 -22.12 43.85
CA VAL A 54 6.59 -23.23 44.55
C VAL A 54 6.12 -24.33 43.60
N ARG A 55 7.00 -24.85 42.70
CA ARG A 55 6.66 -26.06 41.92
C ARG A 55 7.78 -26.94 41.35
N ALA A 56 8.89 -27.12 42.07
CA ALA A 56 9.89 -28.14 41.74
C ALA A 56 10.52 -28.81 42.99
N GLU A 57 9.82 -29.81 43.57
CA GLU A 57 10.38 -31.16 43.76
C GLU A 57 9.29 -32.10 44.31
N SER A 58 8.78 -33.03 43.50
CA SER A 58 7.84 -34.07 43.95
C SER A 58 7.78 -35.25 43.00
N SER A 59 8.69 -36.21 43.17
CA SER A 59 8.49 -37.57 42.69
C SER A 59 9.34 -38.60 43.45
N ARG A 60 8.64 -39.62 44.00
CA ARG A 60 9.11 -40.91 44.56
C ARG A 60 9.29 -41.00 46.08
N LYS A 61 8.25 -41.46 46.79
CA LYS A 61 8.14 -42.87 47.25
C LYS A 61 6.76 -43.19 47.85
N ARG A 62 6.52 -44.48 48.13
CA ARG A 62 5.23 -45.07 48.52
C ARG A 62 5.07 -45.12 50.05
N LEU A 63 3.84 -45.20 50.54
CA LEU A 63 3.54 -45.42 51.95
C LEU A 63 4.15 -46.73 52.48
N LYS A 64 4.73 -46.68 53.68
CA LYS A 64 4.70 -47.76 54.66
C LYS A 64 4.80 -47.13 56.06
N ASP A 65 3.83 -47.48 56.90
CA ASP A 65 3.73 -47.11 58.30
C ASP A 65 4.35 -48.20 59.19
N ASP A 66 5.20 -47.82 60.16
CA ASP A 66 5.28 -48.47 61.49
C ASP A 66 6.19 -47.71 62.50
N SER A 67 5.64 -47.44 63.70
CA SER A 67 6.21 -47.47 65.06
C SER A 67 7.61 -46.93 65.48
N GLN A 68 7.56 -46.22 66.64
CA GLN A 68 8.50 -46.19 67.79
C GLN A 68 9.79 -45.29 67.86
N ASP A 69 9.60 -44.14 68.54
CA ASP A 69 10.16 -43.80 69.88
C ASP A 69 11.56 -43.11 70.07
N THR A 70 11.65 -42.39 71.20
CA THR A 70 12.81 -41.84 71.93
C THR A 70 13.56 -40.56 71.49
N ARG A 71 13.03 -39.43 71.98
CA ARG A 71 13.67 -38.45 72.92
C ARG A 71 14.78 -37.46 72.49
N THR A 72 14.58 -36.24 73.05
CA THR A 72 15.56 -35.22 73.51
C THR A 72 16.41 -34.44 72.49
N GLY A 73 16.35 -33.10 72.61
CA GLY A 73 17.15 -32.16 71.83
C GLY A 73 16.50 -30.78 71.67
N GLY A 74 16.19 -30.10 72.78
CA GLY A 74 15.59 -28.75 72.73
C GLY A 74 16.62 -27.68 72.36
N ASN A 75 16.22 -26.70 71.54
CA ASN A 75 16.94 -25.44 71.41
C ASN A 75 15.95 -24.33 71.03
N ASP A 76 15.62 -23.46 71.98
CA ASP A 76 14.69 -22.34 71.77
C ASP A 76 15.33 -21.28 70.87
N ASN A 77 14.84 -21.18 69.63
CA ASN A 77 15.19 -20.08 68.76
C ASN A 77 13.92 -19.45 68.19
N ALA A 78 13.34 -18.56 69.00
CA ALA A 78 12.14 -17.81 68.67
C ALA A 78 12.40 -16.86 67.50
N LYS A 79 12.25 -17.37 66.26
CA LYS A 79 12.21 -16.55 65.06
C LYS A 79 11.10 -15.51 65.22
N GLN A 80 11.51 -14.27 65.47
CA GLN A 80 10.61 -13.12 65.42
C GLN A 80 9.95 -13.11 64.04
N ALA A 81 8.62 -13.16 64.01
CA ALA A 81 7.86 -12.90 62.80
C ALA A 81 8.01 -11.40 62.48
N GLY A 82 9.07 -11.07 61.74
CA GLY A 82 9.29 -9.72 61.24
C GLY A 82 8.09 -9.31 60.40
N THR A 83 7.33 -8.34 60.88
CA THR A 83 6.26 -7.70 60.11
C THR A 83 6.91 -7.06 58.88
N ALA A 84 6.65 -7.62 57.70
CA ALA A 84 7.15 -7.06 56.45
C ALA A 84 6.62 -5.62 56.30
N THR A 85 7.53 -4.66 56.45
CA THR A 85 7.24 -3.24 56.22
C THR A 85 7.06 -3.05 54.72
N VAL A 86 5.80 -2.89 54.30
CA VAL A 86 5.47 -2.59 52.90
C VAL A 86 6.07 -1.23 52.55
N ASP A 87 6.89 -1.20 51.49
CA ASP A 87 7.39 0.05 50.93
C ASP A 87 6.25 0.76 50.20
N GLY A 88 5.89 1.96 50.67
CA GLY A 88 4.78 2.73 50.13
C GLY A 88 5.10 3.43 48.81
N GLU A 89 6.38 3.67 48.51
CA GLU A 89 6.80 4.32 47.26
C GLU A 89 6.81 3.28 46.13
N ALA A 90 7.45 2.13 46.36
CA ALA A 90 7.45 1.02 45.40
C ALA A 90 6.02 0.50 45.10
N LEU A 91 5.14 0.42 46.12
CA LEU A 91 3.74 0.05 45.92
C LEU A 91 2.97 1.08 45.07
N ALA A 92 3.32 2.37 45.15
CA ALA A 92 2.71 3.40 44.32
C ALA A 92 3.20 3.32 42.86
N ASP A 93 4.48 2.98 42.62
CA ASP A 93 5.00 2.71 41.27
C ASP A 93 4.32 1.50 40.62
N GLU A 94 4.24 0.37 41.34
CA GLU A 94 3.56 -0.84 40.84
C GLU A 94 2.08 -0.57 40.52
N LEU A 95 1.38 0.18 41.39
CA LEU A 95 -0.03 0.50 41.19
C LEU A 95 -0.25 1.52 40.06
N GLU A 96 0.64 2.49 39.86
CA GLU A 96 0.57 3.39 38.70
C GLU A 96 0.79 2.62 37.39
N GLN A 97 1.76 1.71 37.37
CA GLN A 97 2.08 0.89 36.19
C GLN A 97 0.94 -0.09 35.84
N GLU A 98 0.28 -0.70 36.81
CA GLU A 98 -0.91 -1.55 36.56
C GLU A 98 -2.18 -0.75 36.23
N LEU A 99 -2.24 0.55 36.56
CA LEU A 99 -3.34 1.47 36.18
C LEU A 99 -3.02 2.32 34.92
N GLN A 100 -1.98 1.99 34.17
CA GLN A 100 -1.57 2.71 32.97
C GLN A 100 -2.57 2.50 31.81
N CYS A 101 -3.01 3.58 31.16
CA CYS A 101 -3.89 3.51 29.99
C CYS A 101 -3.11 3.07 28.73
N ALA A 102 -3.43 1.91 28.16
CA ALA A 102 -2.75 1.34 27.00
C ALA A 102 -2.89 2.14 25.67
N CYS A 103 -3.68 3.23 25.63
CA CYS A 103 -3.73 4.13 24.47
C CYS A 103 -2.78 5.33 24.57
N CYS A 104 -2.30 5.70 25.76
CA CYS A 104 -1.52 6.92 25.99
C CYS A 104 -0.40 6.77 27.02
N SER A 105 -0.10 5.53 27.45
CA SER A 105 1.03 5.15 28.31
C SER A 105 1.21 5.99 29.59
N ALA A 106 0.12 6.42 30.21
CA ALA A 106 0.11 7.18 31.46
C ALA A 106 -1.12 6.81 32.31
N LEU A 107 -1.07 7.08 33.63
CA LEU A 107 -2.11 6.75 34.61
C LEU A 107 -3.52 7.04 34.09
N VAL A 108 -4.45 6.08 34.22
CA VAL A 108 -5.77 6.17 33.61
C VAL A 108 -6.63 7.28 34.23
N TYR A 109 -7.14 8.18 33.38
CA TYR A 109 -8.07 9.23 33.76
C TYR A 109 -9.48 8.89 33.28
N ARG A 110 -10.45 8.80 34.21
CA ARG A 110 -11.84 8.36 33.96
C ARG A 110 -11.86 6.98 33.27
N PRO A 111 -11.46 5.91 33.99
CA PRO A 111 -11.30 4.59 33.41
C PRO A 111 -12.64 4.04 32.89
N VAL A 112 -12.63 3.66 31.62
CA VAL A 112 -13.71 2.90 30.98
C VAL A 112 -13.21 1.50 30.62
N ILE A 113 -14.09 0.51 30.67
CA ILE A 113 -13.83 -0.89 30.32
C ILE A 113 -14.56 -1.23 29.02
N VAL A 114 -13.86 -1.89 28.10
CA VAL A 114 -14.39 -2.36 26.82
C VAL A 114 -14.96 -3.78 26.96
N ILE A 115 -16.21 -3.96 26.57
CA ILE A 115 -16.95 -5.22 26.66
C ILE A 115 -16.95 -5.90 25.28
N PRO A 116 -16.67 -7.23 25.19
CA PRO A 116 -16.51 -8.21 26.27
C PRO A 116 -15.07 -8.43 26.75
N CYS A 117 -14.06 -7.81 26.13
CA CYS A 117 -12.66 -8.16 26.32
C CYS A 117 -12.00 -7.64 27.61
N GLN A 118 -12.72 -6.83 28.40
CA GLN A 118 -12.34 -6.26 29.70
C GLN A 118 -11.02 -5.45 29.75
N HIS A 119 -10.55 -4.96 28.60
CA HIS A 119 -9.44 -3.99 28.57
C HIS A 119 -9.94 -2.60 28.97
N PHE A 120 -9.12 -1.84 29.68
CA PHE A 120 -9.49 -0.52 30.20
C PHE A 120 -8.60 0.60 29.65
N PHE A 121 -9.16 1.81 29.58
CA PHE A 121 -8.55 2.98 28.97
C PHE A 121 -9.11 4.26 29.60
N CYS A 122 -8.49 5.42 29.32
CA CYS A 122 -9.13 6.71 29.58
C CYS A 122 -10.36 6.86 28.66
N GLY A 123 -11.49 7.33 29.18
CA GLY A 123 -12.70 7.52 28.37
C GLY A 123 -12.47 8.40 27.12
N SER A 124 -11.65 9.45 27.26
CA SER A 124 -11.27 10.34 26.16
C SER A 124 -10.48 9.64 25.05
N CYS A 125 -9.58 8.71 25.40
CA CYS A 125 -8.83 7.92 24.42
C CYS A 125 -9.76 7.02 23.60
N VAL A 126 -10.81 6.45 24.21
CA VAL A 126 -11.76 5.57 23.50
C VAL A 126 -12.72 6.39 22.62
N VAL A 127 -13.17 7.57 23.07
CA VAL A 127 -13.90 8.52 22.21
C VAL A 127 -13.06 8.88 20.98
N MET A 128 -11.79 9.23 21.17
CA MET A 128 -10.91 9.62 20.06
C MET A 128 -10.61 8.46 19.11
N TRP A 129 -10.46 7.24 19.62
CA TRP A 129 -10.35 6.02 18.81
C TRP A 129 -11.60 5.79 17.94
N ILE A 130 -12.80 5.91 18.51
CA ILE A 130 -14.07 5.75 17.77
C ILE A 130 -14.22 6.84 16.70
N ARG A 131 -13.96 8.11 17.03
CA ARG A 131 -13.95 9.25 16.08
C ARG A 131 -12.96 9.10 14.93
N ASN A 132 -11.89 8.34 15.13
CA ASN A 132 -10.89 8.01 14.11
C ASN A 132 -11.21 6.72 13.33
N GLY A 133 -12.42 6.16 13.44
CA GLY A 133 -12.85 4.96 12.71
C GLY A 133 -12.62 3.64 13.45
N GLY A 134 -12.29 3.68 14.74
CA GLY A 134 -12.06 2.51 15.58
C GLY A 134 -13.31 1.66 15.82
N THR A 135 -13.36 0.46 15.24
CA THR A 135 -14.50 -0.49 15.28
C THR A 135 -14.25 -1.74 16.14
N ASN A 136 -13.21 -1.69 16.99
CA ASN A 136 -12.79 -2.79 17.86
C ASN A 136 -12.04 -2.26 19.11
N CYS A 137 -11.59 -3.14 20.02
CA CYS A 137 -10.82 -2.74 21.19
C CYS A 137 -9.38 -2.29 20.84
N PRO A 138 -8.91 -1.10 21.26
CA PRO A 138 -7.55 -0.64 20.95
C PRO A 138 -6.41 -1.59 21.33
N ALA A 139 -6.54 -2.34 22.44
CA ALA A 139 -5.46 -3.19 22.97
C ALA A 139 -5.43 -4.60 22.35
N CYS A 140 -6.58 -5.22 22.12
CA CYS A 140 -6.65 -6.61 21.64
C CYS A 140 -7.22 -6.78 20.23
N ARG A 141 -7.73 -5.71 19.62
CA ARG A 141 -8.42 -5.67 18.30
C ARG A 141 -9.62 -6.63 18.14
N GLY A 142 -10.02 -7.32 19.21
CA GLY A 142 -11.16 -8.24 19.21
C GLY A 142 -12.52 -7.54 19.17
N LEU A 143 -13.52 -8.26 18.66
CA LEU A 143 -14.92 -7.82 18.60
C LEU A 143 -15.37 -7.24 19.94
N SER A 144 -15.77 -5.97 19.92
CA SER A 144 -16.11 -5.18 21.10
C SER A 144 -17.21 -4.19 20.71
N SER A 145 -18.21 -3.99 21.57
CA SER A 145 -19.45 -3.28 21.20
C SER A 145 -19.87 -2.19 22.17
N VAL A 146 -19.54 -2.32 23.46
CA VAL A 146 -19.94 -1.38 24.51
C VAL A 146 -18.74 -1.04 25.38
N VAL A 147 -18.69 0.21 25.82
CA VAL A 147 -17.64 0.79 26.66
C VAL A 147 -18.32 1.39 27.89
N THR A 148 -17.99 0.92 29.09
CA THR A 148 -18.68 1.32 30.33
C THR A 148 -17.72 1.96 31.34
N PRO A 149 -18.13 2.99 32.10
CA PRO A 149 -17.30 3.60 33.14
C PRO A 149 -17.07 2.63 34.31
N SER A 150 -15.83 2.49 34.74
CA SER A 150 -15.44 1.58 35.83
C SER A 150 -15.26 2.32 37.14
N ARG A 151 -16.27 2.24 38.01
CA ARG A 151 -16.17 2.77 39.39
C ARG A 151 -15.03 2.10 40.17
N ALA A 152 -14.79 0.81 39.97
CA ALA A 152 -13.74 0.08 40.67
C ALA A 152 -12.34 0.63 40.34
N LEU A 153 -12.03 0.80 39.04
CA LEU A 153 -10.76 1.38 38.60
C LEU A 153 -10.65 2.86 39.02
N GLN A 154 -11.74 3.63 38.96
CA GLN A 154 -11.74 5.01 39.44
C GLN A 154 -11.38 5.07 40.94
N THR A 155 -11.98 4.22 41.78
CA THR A 155 -11.62 4.14 43.20
C THR A 155 -10.18 3.73 43.45
N MET A 156 -9.57 2.88 42.60
CA MET A 156 -8.14 2.55 42.69
C MET A 156 -7.25 3.76 42.37
N VAL A 157 -7.59 4.52 41.32
CA VAL A 157 -6.91 5.80 40.98
C VAL A 157 -7.10 6.84 42.08
N ASP A 158 -8.31 6.97 42.64
CA ASP A 158 -8.62 7.92 43.72
C ASP A 158 -7.79 7.62 44.99
N VAL A 159 -7.59 6.34 45.32
CA VAL A 159 -6.76 5.90 46.45
C VAL A 159 -5.27 6.14 46.18
N LEU A 160 -4.77 5.82 44.97
CA LEU A 160 -3.39 6.12 44.58
C LEU A 160 -3.10 7.62 44.71
N LEU A 161 -3.95 8.48 44.13
CA LEU A 161 -3.78 9.93 44.16
C LEU A 161 -4.03 10.57 45.53
N HIS A 162 -4.70 9.88 46.46
CA HIS A 162 -4.80 10.31 47.85
C HIS A 162 -3.48 10.16 48.62
N HIS A 163 -2.69 9.13 48.29
CA HIS A 163 -1.41 8.84 48.94
C HIS A 163 -0.19 9.38 48.19
N ALA A 164 -0.26 9.49 46.86
CA ALA A 164 0.76 10.04 45.97
C ALA A 164 0.14 11.11 45.03
N PRO A 165 -0.16 12.32 45.55
CA PRO A 165 -0.86 13.37 44.79
C PRO A 165 0.01 14.03 43.70
N ASP A 166 1.31 13.82 43.74
CA ASP A 166 2.31 14.20 42.75
C ASP A 166 2.19 13.40 41.44
N ARG A 167 1.66 12.16 41.50
CA ARG A 167 1.33 11.32 40.34
C ARG A 167 0.05 11.77 39.62
N ALA A 168 -0.57 12.86 40.04
CA ALA A 168 -1.76 13.41 39.39
C ALA A 168 -1.42 14.05 38.03
N ARG A 169 -2.14 13.65 36.98
CA ARG A 169 -1.97 14.21 35.63
C ARG A 169 -1.99 15.76 35.60
N PRO A 170 -1.20 16.38 34.71
CA PRO A 170 -1.24 17.82 34.45
C PRO A 170 -2.67 18.37 34.28
N ALA A 171 -2.92 19.56 34.81
CA ALA A 171 -4.27 20.14 34.83
C ALA A 171 -4.84 20.39 33.42
N ASN A 172 -3.98 20.78 32.47
CA ASN A 172 -4.33 20.95 31.06
C ASN A 172 -4.73 19.64 30.39
N GLU A 173 -4.02 18.53 30.62
CA GLU A 173 -4.42 17.21 30.11
C GLU A 173 -5.79 16.78 30.63
N ARG A 174 -6.05 17.01 31.93
CA ARG A 174 -7.34 16.68 32.54
C ARG A 174 -8.47 17.49 31.93
N ILE A 175 -8.29 18.80 31.72
CA ILE A 175 -9.26 19.67 31.05
C ILE A 175 -9.52 19.21 29.60
N GLN A 176 -8.48 18.89 28.83
CA GLN A 176 -8.66 18.39 27.46
C GLN A 176 -9.37 17.02 27.43
N ALA A 177 -9.07 16.13 28.37
CA ALA A 177 -9.78 14.86 28.51
C ALA A 177 -11.24 15.04 28.99
N ASP A 178 -11.53 16.09 29.78
CA ASP A 178 -12.86 16.52 30.20
C ASP A 178 -13.73 16.95 29.01
N GLU A 179 -13.17 17.77 28.12
CA GLU A 179 -13.82 18.26 26.89
C GLU A 179 -14.17 17.12 25.92
N ILE A 180 -13.35 16.07 25.87
CA ILE A 180 -13.54 14.91 24.99
C ILE A 180 -14.47 13.86 25.62
N TYR A 181 -14.44 13.64 26.94
CA TYR A 181 -15.25 12.60 27.60
C TYR A 181 -15.84 13.03 28.96
N ARG A 182 -17.17 13.08 28.99
CA ARG A 182 -17.98 13.29 30.19
C ARG A 182 -18.02 12.03 31.05
N THR A 183 -17.57 12.14 32.30
CA THR A 183 -17.58 11.05 33.29
C THR A 183 -18.95 10.38 33.40
N GLY A 184 -18.97 9.04 33.39
CA GLY A 184 -20.19 8.25 33.62
C GLY A 184 -21.00 7.92 32.37
N VAL A 185 -20.66 8.49 31.20
CA VAL A 185 -21.27 8.11 29.92
C VAL A 185 -20.73 6.74 29.47
N SER A 186 -21.63 5.87 29.01
CA SER A 186 -21.25 4.61 28.35
C SER A 186 -21.31 4.80 26.85
N LEU A 187 -20.25 4.40 26.14
CA LEU A 187 -20.10 4.59 24.69
C LEU A 187 -20.41 3.28 23.95
N ARG A 188 -20.73 3.38 22.66
CA ARG A 188 -20.76 2.22 21.75
C ARG A 188 -19.57 2.28 20.82
N ILE A 189 -18.92 1.14 20.61
CA ILE A 189 -17.97 0.97 19.51
C ILE A 189 -18.82 0.61 18.28
N PRO A 190 -18.74 1.36 17.16
CA PRO A 190 -19.44 1.01 15.94
C PRO A 190 -19.01 -0.37 15.46
N SER A 191 -19.97 -1.21 15.06
CA SER A 191 -19.65 -2.48 14.42
C SER A 191 -18.83 -2.22 13.16
N PRO A 192 -17.81 -3.04 12.85
CA PRO A 192 -17.16 -3.02 11.55
C PRO A 192 -18.21 -3.00 10.44
N ARG A 193 -18.09 -2.09 9.48
CA ARG A 193 -18.99 -2.02 8.33
C ARG A 193 -19.05 -3.42 7.72
N GLN A 194 -20.23 -4.03 7.69
CA GLN A 194 -20.40 -5.35 7.11
C GLN A 194 -19.81 -5.32 5.70
N ALA A 195 -18.98 -6.31 5.37
CA ALA A 195 -18.62 -6.54 3.98
C ALA A 195 -19.94 -6.64 3.19
N SER A 196 -20.03 -5.94 2.06
CA SER A 196 -21.22 -6.04 1.19
C SER A 196 -21.53 -7.53 1.00
N PRO A 197 -22.79 -7.97 1.22
CA PRO A 197 -23.15 -9.36 1.04
C PRO A 197 -22.61 -9.85 -0.29
N GLU A 198 -21.92 -11.00 -0.29
CA GLU A 198 -21.35 -11.56 -1.51
C GLU A 198 -22.45 -11.56 -2.57
N PRO A 199 -22.25 -10.89 -3.72
CA PRO A 199 -23.31 -10.77 -4.71
C PRO A 199 -23.75 -12.19 -5.07
N ASN A 200 -25.07 -12.40 -5.21
CA ASN A 200 -25.63 -13.70 -5.54
C ASN A 200 -25.33 -14.04 -7.02
N ILE A 201 -24.05 -14.29 -7.28
CA ILE A 201 -23.51 -14.88 -8.49
C ILE A 201 -24.00 -16.33 -8.44
N GLN A 202 -25.16 -16.55 -9.05
CA GLN A 202 -25.57 -17.89 -9.46
C GLN A 202 -24.36 -18.55 -10.14
N PRO A 203 -24.05 -19.83 -9.85
CA PRO A 203 -22.83 -20.46 -10.36
C PRO A 203 -22.89 -20.60 -11.88
N ARG A 204 -22.44 -19.55 -12.57
CA ARG A 204 -22.33 -19.46 -14.03
C ARG A 204 -21.50 -20.63 -14.50
N ASN A 205 -21.96 -21.28 -15.56
CA ASN A 205 -21.38 -22.53 -16.03
C ASN A 205 -19.92 -22.29 -16.45
N VAL A 206 -18.97 -22.72 -15.61
CA VAL A 206 -17.55 -22.35 -15.69
C VAL A 206 -16.91 -22.78 -17.01
N ASN A 207 -17.49 -23.79 -17.66
CA ASN A 207 -17.06 -24.34 -18.94
C ASN A 207 -17.31 -23.39 -20.13
N TYR A 208 -18.16 -22.36 -19.99
CA TYR A 208 -18.55 -21.47 -21.08
C TYR A 208 -18.23 -20.01 -20.80
N VAL A 209 -17.59 -19.38 -21.78
CA VAL A 209 -17.22 -17.97 -21.73
C VAL A 209 -18.47 -17.09 -21.80
N GLN A 210 -18.64 -16.25 -20.77
CA GLN A 210 -19.79 -15.37 -20.64
C GLN A 210 -19.66 -14.16 -21.59
N PRO A 211 -20.76 -13.73 -22.25
CA PRO A 211 -20.72 -12.59 -23.17
C PRO A 211 -20.32 -11.28 -22.45
N CYS A 212 -19.52 -10.43 -23.13
CA CYS A 212 -19.21 -9.11 -22.59
C CYS A 212 -20.44 -8.18 -22.64
N PRO A 213 -20.44 -7.06 -21.90
CA PRO A 213 -21.55 -6.09 -21.88
C PRO A 213 -21.91 -5.46 -23.25
N HIS A 214 -21.09 -5.68 -24.28
CA HIS A 214 -21.31 -5.22 -25.66
C HIS A 214 -21.80 -6.32 -26.63
N CYS A 215 -21.86 -7.59 -26.21
CA CYS A 215 -22.39 -8.65 -27.06
C CYS A 215 -23.91 -8.56 -27.21
N ALA A 216 -24.61 -8.10 -26.18
CA ALA A 216 -26.06 -7.97 -26.18
C ALA A 216 -26.54 -6.91 -27.22
N PRO A 217 -27.47 -7.27 -28.13
CA PRO A 217 -28.14 -6.30 -29.00
C PRO A 217 -28.91 -5.25 -28.19
N GLY A 218 -28.78 -3.98 -28.54
CA GLY A 218 -29.46 -2.89 -27.84
C GLY A 218 -28.90 -2.58 -26.44
N ASN A 219 -27.65 -2.97 -26.13
CA ASN A 219 -27.00 -2.63 -24.87
C ASN A 219 -26.91 -1.11 -24.62
N GLN A 220 -26.83 -0.72 -23.35
CA GLN A 220 -26.83 0.67 -22.89
C GLN A 220 -25.64 1.54 -23.34
N TYR A 221 -24.61 0.95 -23.96
CA TYR A 221 -23.39 1.66 -24.36
C TYR A 221 -23.41 2.13 -25.82
N GLY A 222 -24.47 1.83 -26.59
CA GLY A 222 -24.61 2.26 -27.98
C GLY A 222 -23.62 1.62 -28.97
N TRP A 223 -22.82 0.65 -28.52
CA TRP A 223 -21.81 -0.05 -29.33
C TRP A 223 -21.92 -1.55 -29.11
N VAL A 224 -21.89 -2.32 -30.19
CA VAL A 224 -22.03 -3.79 -30.19
C VAL A 224 -20.79 -4.47 -30.75
N CYS A 225 -20.48 -5.66 -30.26
CA CYS A 225 -19.36 -6.46 -30.77
C CYS A 225 -19.54 -6.80 -32.26
N PRO A 226 -18.48 -6.66 -33.10
CA PRO A 226 -18.52 -7.13 -34.49
C PRO A 226 -18.73 -8.65 -34.64
N GLN A 227 -18.32 -9.41 -33.63
CA GLN A 227 -18.58 -10.84 -33.46
C GLN A 227 -19.03 -11.05 -32.01
N PRO A 228 -20.35 -11.01 -31.72
CA PRO A 228 -20.86 -11.27 -30.37
C PRO A 228 -20.58 -12.71 -29.93
N ILE A 229 -20.29 -12.89 -28.64
CA ILE A 229 -20.28 -14.20 -27.99
C ILE A 229 -21.74 -14.60 -27.75
N ALA A 230 -22.12 -15.84 -28.08
CA ALA A 230 -23.45 -16.38 -27.78
C ALA A 230 -23.63 -16.53 -26.25
N ASP A 231 -24.81 -16.18 -25.73
CA ASP A 231 -25.12 -16.34 -24.32
C ASP A 231 -25.48 -17.81 -24.02
N PRO A 232 -24.69 -18.54 -23.19
CA PRO A 232 -24.89 -19.97 -22.96
C PRO A 232 -26.24 -20.34 -22.32
N GLU A 233 -26.97 -19.39 -21.73
CA GLU A 233 -28.32 -19.63 -21.20
C GLU A 233 -29.40 -19.57 -22.30
N THR A 234 -29.09 -19.00 -23.47
CA THR A 234 -30.04 -18.78 -24.58
C THR A 234 -29.70 -19.55 -25.86
N ASP A 235 -28.41 -19.77 -26.13
CA ASP A 235 -27.89 -20.47 -27.31
C ASP A 235 -26.68 -21.33 -26.89
N PRO A 236 -26.91 -22.48 -26.24
CA PRO A 236 -25.85 -23.37 -25.76
C PRO A 236 -25.11 -24.10 -26.90
N ASP A 237 -25.71 -24.20 -28.10
CA ASP A 237 -25.13 -24.90 -29.24
C ASP A 237 -24.01 -24.08 -29.91
N HIS A 238 -24.02 -22.74 -29.77
CA HIS A 238 -22.97 -21.82 -30.24
C HIS A 238 -22.18 -21.16 -29.10
N ALA A 239 -22.38 -21.60 -27.86
CA ALA A 239 -21.70 -21.07 -26.68
C ALA A 239 -20.20 -21.37 -26.71
N TRP A 240 -19.36 -20.34 -26.55
CA TRP A 240 -17.90 -20.46 -26.62
C TRP A 240 -17.34 -21.19 -25.39
N HIS A 241 -16.56 -22.26 -25.60
CA HIS A 241 -16.03 -23.07 -24.50
C HIS A 241 -14.72 -22.48 -23.95
N THR A 242 -14.48 -22.54 -22.64
CA THR A 242 -13.26 -21.97 -22.03
C THR A 242 -11.97 -22.59 -22.57
N ASP A 243 -12.02 -23.87 -22.92
CA ASP A 243 -10.86 -24.63 -23.41
C ASP A 243 -10.45 -24.22 -24.83
N GLU A 244 -11.31 -23.52 -25.57
CA GLU A 244 -11.01 -22.90 -26.87
C GLU A 244 -10.24 -21.57 -26.71
N GLY A 245 -10.03 -21.13 -25.47
CA GLY A 245 -9.30 -19.91 -25.12
C GLY A 245 -10.16 -18.65 -25.24
N THR A 246 -9.50 -17.54 -25.54
CA THR A 246 -10.15 -16.22 -25.61
C THR A 246 -10.93 -16.04 -26.93
N PRO A 247 -12.23 -15.65 -26.89
CA PRO A 247 -13.00 -15.41 -28.11
C PRO A 247 -12.39 -14.33 -29.03
N PRO A 248 -12.53 -14.46 -30.36
CA PRO A 248 -12.09 -13.44 -31.31
C PRO A 248 -12.60 -12.03 -30.98
N GLY A 249 -11.72 -11.03 -31.11
CA GLY A 249 -12.02 -9.64 -30.79
C GLY A 249 -12.21 -9.33 -29.31
N HIS A 250 -12.06 -10.30 -28.41
CA HIS A 250 -12.23 -10.15 -26.97
C HIS A 250 -10.93 -10.37 -26.19
N ALA A 251 -10.94 -9.99 -24.92
CA ALA A 251 -9.89 -10.30 -23.94
C ALA A 251 -10.50 -10.31 -22.52
N TYR A 252 -9.77 -10.84 -21.54
CA TYR A 252 -10.15 -10.77 -20.13
C TYR A 252 -9.69 -9.43 -19.52
N CYS A 253 -10.52 -8.80 -18.69
CA CYS A 253 -10.21 -7.52 -18.05
C CYS A 253 -9.23 -7.69 -16.89
N GLY A 254 -8.07 -7.03 -16.91
CA GLY A 254 -7.02 -7.14 -15.87
C GLY A 254 -7.36 -6.63 -14.45
N ASN A 255 -8.62 -6.44 -14.08
CA ASN A 255 -9.01 -6.04 -12.73
C ASN A 255 -10.34 -6.65 -12.26
N CYS A 256 -11.31 -6.88 -13.16
CA CYS A 256 -12.56 -7.57 -12.81
C CYS A 256 -12.72 -8.93 -13.49
N GLU A 257 -11.70 -9.39 -14.23
CA GLU A 257 -11.55 -10.70 -14.89
C GLU A 257 -12.68 -11.12 -15.85
N ASN A 258 -13.74 -10.32 -15.98
CA ASN A 258 -14.78 -10.49 -16.98
C ASN A 258 -14.24 -10.22 -18.39
N ILE A 259 -14.82 -10.89 -19.38
CA ILE A 259 -14.56 -10.68 -20.80
C ILE A 259 -15.00 -9.27 -21.25
N LEU A 260 -14.14 -8.64 -22.05
CA LEU A 260 -14.32 -7.34 -22.70
C LEU A 260 -14.12 -7.47 -24.20
N ALA A 261 -14.65 -6.51 -24.98
CA ALA A 261 -14.34 -6.39 -26.40
C ALA A 261 -13.17 -5.43 -26.60
N LEU A 262 -12.14 -5.85 -27.35
CA LEU A 262 -10.90 -5.10 -27.55
C LEU A 262 -11.09 -3.78 -28.31
N THR A 263 -12.16 -3.67 -29.10
CA THR A 263 -12.49 -2.50 -29.93
C THR A 263 -13.65 -1.65 -29.41
N ALA A 264 -14.16 -1.94 -28.20
CA ALA A 264 -15.21 -1.12 -27.59
C ALA A 264 -14.66 0.26 -27.16
N PRO A 265 -15.41 1.37 -27.32
CA PRO A 265 -14.97 2.71 -26.91
C PRO A 265 -14.65 2.86 -25.41
N THR A 266 -15.23 1.99 -24.58
CA THR A 266 -14.99 1.88 -23.13
C THR A 266 -13.70 1.14 -22.77
N THR A 267 -13.16 0.31 -23.68
CA THR A 267 -11.97 -0.49 -23.43
C THR A 267 -10.71 0.37 -23.49
N THR A 268 -9.83 0.17 -22.50
CA THR A 268 -8.57 0.89 -22.36
C THR A 268 -7.43 -0.09 -22.18
N LYS A 269 -6.29 0.15 -22.82
CA LYS A 269 -5.08 -0.68 -22.67
C LYS A 269 -4.04 0.04 -21.83
N CYS A 270 -3.30 -0.70 -21.00
CA CYS A 270 -2.09 -0.20 -20.38
C CYS A 270 -0.94 -0.27 -21.39
N ASP A 271 -0.25 0.84 -21.64
CA ASP A 271 0.88 0.89 -22.57
C ASP A 271 2.17 0.30 -21.96
N PHE A 272 2.11 -0.40 -20.83
CA PHE A 272 3.25 -0.95 -20.09
C PHE A 272 3.16 -2.48 -20.05
N CYS A 273 2.25 -3.06 -19.26
CA CYS A 273 1.98 -4.51 -19.26
C CYS A 273 1.11 -5.00 -20.44
N GLN A 274 0.70 -4.11 -21.35
CA GLN A 274 -0.15 -4.40 -22.52
C GLN A 274 -1.53 -5.03 -22.23
N VAL A 275 -1.94 -5.14 -20.95
CA VAL A 275 -3.23 -5.67 -20.52
C VAL A 275 -4.37 -4.67 -20.80
N SER A 276 -5.55 -5.21 -21.13
CA SER A 276 -6.77 -4.44 -21.41
C SER A 276 -7.74 -4.40 -20.23
N PHE A 277 -8.50 -3.31 -20.12
CA PHE A 277 -9.46 -3.05 -19.06
C PHE A 277 -10.76 -2.49 -19.62
N CYS A 278 -11.91 -2.98 -19.14
CA CYS A 278 -13.22 -2.83 -19.79
C CYS A 278 -13.91 -1.46 -19.62
N GLY A 279 -13.39 -0.57 -18.78
CA GLY A 279 -14.02 0.70 -18.39
C GLY A 279 -15.31 0.58 -17.55
N ILE A 280 -15.91 -0.61 -17.49
CA ILE A 280 -17.28 -0.83 -16.98
C ILE A 280 -17.30 -1.44 -15.57
N GLY A 281 -16.66 -2.60 -15.38
CA GLY A 281 -16.96 -3.48 -14.24
C GLY A 281 -16.67 -2.89 -12.86
N ILE A 282 -15.58 -2.14 -12.71
CA ILE A 282 -15.27 -1.33 -11.53
C ILE A 282 -14.74 0.02 -12.04
N PRO A 283 -15.55 1.08 -12.14
CA PRO A 283 -15.20 2.31 -12.88
C PRO A 283 -13.88 3.00 -12.47
N THR A 284 -13.44 2.86 -11.22
CA THR A 284 -12.21 3.48 -10.69
C THR A 284 -10.96 2.58 -10.75
N ARG A 285 -11.10 1.33 -11.24
CA ARG A 285 -10.03 0.32 -11.29
C ARG A 285 -9.91 -0.42 -12.63
N CYS A 286 -11.02 -0.63 -13.35
CA CYS A 286 -11.04 -1.23 -14.69
C CYS A 286 -10.67 -0.22 -15.79
N LEU A 287 -9.65 0.61 -15.56
CA LEU A 287 -9.15 1.60 -16.51
C LEU A 287 -7.62 1.72 -16.48
N ALA A 288 -7.02 1.74 -17.67
CA ALA A 288 -5.73 2.39 -17.88
C ALA A 288 -5.98 3.87 -18.25
N ILE A 289 -5.44 4.80 -17.46
CA ILE A 289 -5.63 6.25 -17.64
C ILE A 289 -4.28 6.94 -17.89
N PRO A 290 -4.24 8.22 -18.33
CA PRO A 290 -2.99 8.89 -18.68
C PRO A 290 -1.94 8.84 -17.55
N VAL A 291 -0.67 8.59 -17.89
CA VAL A 291 0.37 8.23 -16.90
C VAL A 291 0.42 9.19 -15.71
N HIS A 292 0.39 10.50 -15.97
CA HIS A 292 0.45 11.56 -14.96
C HIS A 292 -0.82 11.72 -14.09
N MET A 293 -1.93 11.04 -14.42
CA MET A 293 -3.20 11.09 -13.70
C MET A 293 -3.42 9.87 -12.78
N GLN A 294 -2.73 8.75 -13.05
CA GLN A 294 -2.91 7.49 -12.33
C GLN A 294 -2.54 7.59 -10.85
N HIS A 295 -3.09 6.66 -10.05
CA HIS A 295 -2.67 6.39 -8.68
C HIS A 295 -2.01 5.00 -8.63
N PRO A 296 -0.89 4.82 -7.91
CA PRO A 296 -0.42 3.49 -7.55
C PRO A 296 -1.53 2.63 -6.92
N HIS A 297 -1.46 1.31 -7.12
CA HIS A 297 -2.30 0.37 -6.39
C HIS A 297 -1.88 0.33 -4.92
N GLY A 298 -2.84 0.37 -4.00
CA GLY A 298 -2.60 0.13 -2.58
C GLY A 298 -1.85 1.23 -1.83
N LEU A 299 -1.40 2.30 -2.49
CA LEU A 299 -0.68 3.43 -1.88
C LEU A 299 -1.49 4.73 -2.06
N SER A 300 -2.48 4.92 -1.20
CA SER A 300 -3.42 6.05 -1.22
C SER A 300 -2.92 7.20 -0.33
N ASP A 301 -2.40 6.87 0.85
CA ASP A 301 -1.90 7.80 1.87
C ASP A 301 -0.63 7.27 2.57
N ILE A 302 -0.23 7.91 3.68
CA ILE A 302 0.99 7.57 4.43
C ILE A 302 0.83 6.30 5.28
N GLY A 303 -0.40 5.99 5.74
CA GLY A 303 -0.70 4.76 6.45
C GLY A 303 -0.60 3.52 5.56
N ASP A 304 -0.96 3.67 4.28
CA ASP A 304 -0.69 2.65 3.25
C ASP A 304 0.82 2.44 3.05
N LEU A 305 1.63 3.51 2.95
CA LEU A 305 3.09 3.40 2.81
C LEU A 305 3.75 2.66 3.99
N ILE A 306 3.32 2.96 5.23
CA ILE A 306 3.82 2.30 6.45
C ILE A 306 3.54 0.79 6.45
N GLN A 307 2.48 0.34 5.79
CA GLN A 307 2.08 -1.08 5.74
C GLN A 307 2.67 -1.84 4.54
N CYS A 308 3.24 -1.14 3.56
CA CYS A 308 3.78 -1.74 2.34
C CYS A 308 5.26 -2.14 2.52
N GLY A 309 5.51 -3.45 2.62
CA GLY A 309 6.87 -3.98 2.79
C GLY A 309 7.83 -3.60 1.67
N GLU A 310 7.33 -3.49 0.44
CA GLU A 310 8.12 -3.11 -0.75
C GLU A 310 8.75 -1.70 -0.60
N ILE A 311 8.11 -0.78 0.15
CA ILE A 311 8.70 0.53 0.47
C ILE A 311 9.99 0.39 1.27
N TYR A 312 10.05 -0.57 2.19
CA TYR A 312 11.27 -0.83 2.96
C TYR A 312 12.35 -1.48 2.10
N ASP A 313 11.98 -2.38 1.18
CA ASP A 313 12.92 -3.05 0.28
C ASP A 313 13.49 -2.10 -0.79
N CYS A 314 12.75 -1.07 -1.24
CA CYS A 314 13.28 0.05 -2.03
C CYS A 314 14.48 0.77 -1.36
N PHE A 315 14.60 0.69 -0.04
CA PHE A 315 15.71 1.25 0.74
C PHE A 315 16.55 0.14 1.40
N HIS A 316 16.68 -1.02 0.76
CA HIS A 316 17.47 -2.16 1.25
C HIS A 316 17.12 -2.58 2.69
N SER A 317 15.83 -2.51 3.04
CA SER A 317 15.28 -2.76 4.38
C SER A 317 15.85 -1.84 5.49
N ASN A 318 16.38 -0.67 5.14
CA ASN A 318 16.85 0.37 6.08
C ASN A 318 15.66 1.13 6.69
N THR A 319 15.13 0.64 7.81
CA THR A 319 13.97 1.26 8.49
C THR A 319 14.22 2.71 8.89
N VAL A 320 15.46 3.09 9.23
CA VAL A 320 15.76 4.45 9.73
C VAL A 320 15.63 5.50 8.62
N GLU A 321 16.10 5.22 7.40
CA GLU A 321 15.92 6.16 6.28
C GLU A 321 14.48 6.20 5.77
N VAL A 322 13.72 5.10 5.94
CA VAL A 322 12.28 5.05 5.65
C VAL A 322 11.48 5.86 6.67
N ASP A 323 11.75 5.71 7.97
CA ASP A 323 11.11 6.49 9.03
C ASP A 323 11.36 8.00 8.81
N ILE A 324 12.60 8.40 8.51
CA ILE A 324 12.98 9.79 8.19
C ILE A 324 12.25 10.30 6.93
N MET A 325 12.03 9.45 5.93
CA MET A 325 11.20 9.80 4.76
C MET A 325 9.73 9.99 5.16
N LEU A 326 9.15 9.08 5.94
CA LEU A 326 7.74 9.13 6.34
C LEU A 326 7.43 10.34 7.25
N ASP A 327 8.34 10.68 8.16
CA ASP A 327 8.29 11.92 8.95
C ASP A 327 8.29 13.16 8.04
N TYR A 328 9.17 13.18 7.03
CA TYR A 328 9.23 14.26 6.05
C TYR A 328 7.95 14.38 5.23
N LEU A 329 7.41 13.27 4.71
CA LEU A 329 6.14 13.25 3.98
C LEU A 329 4.99 13.81 4.84
N THR A 330 4.98 13.45 6.12
CA THR A 330 3.97 13.91 7.09
C THR A 330 4.11 15.41 7.36
N ALA A 331 5.33 15.90 7.62
CA ALA A 331 5.61 17.31 7.88
C ALA A 331 5.30 18.21 6.67
N GLN A 332 5.69 17.79 5.47
CA GLN A 332 5.45 18.51 4.21
C GLN A 332 4.06 18.25 3.60
N ARG A 333 3.24 17.40 4.23
CA ARG A 333 1.88 17.01 3.78
C ARG A 333 1.85 16.44 2.35
N LEU A 334 2.91 15.72 1.98
CA LEU A 334 3.03 15.06 0.69
C LEU A 334 2.24 13.75 0.68
N THR A 335 1.71 13.38 -0.49
CA THR A 335 0.92 12.14 -0.68
C THR A 335 1.59 11.22 -1.70
N PRO A 336 1.34 9.91 -1.68
CA PRO A 336 1.88 8.97 -2.68
C PRO A 336 1.58 9.41 -4.11
N LYS A 337 0.37 9.96 -4.38
CA LYS A 337 0.03 10.54 -5.69
C LYS A 337 0.90 11.72 -6.09
N HIS A 338 1.26 12.60 -5.15
CA HIS A 338 2.13 13.74 -5.43
C HIS A 338 3.53 13.25 -5.85
N ILE A 339 4.11 12.36 -5.04
CA ILE A 339 5.43 11.74 -5.28
C ILE A 339 5.44 11.01 -6.62
N TYR A 340 4.42 10.17 -6.88
CA TYR A 340 4.24 9.47 -8.16
C TYR A 340 4.26 10.43 -9.36
N ARG A 341 3.55 11.57 -9.26
CA ARG A 341 3.51 12.58 -10.31
C ARG A 341 4.87 13.27 -10.51
N GLU A 342 5.64 13.52 -9.45
CA GLU A 342 7.01 14.05 -9.57
C GLU A 342 8.00 13.02 -10.14
N ILE A 343 7.83 11.73 -9.83
CA ILE A 343 8.58 10.62 -10.45
C ILE A 343 8.28 10.55 -11.95
N VAL A 344 6.99 10.53 -12.33
CA VAL A 344 6.56 10.51 -13.74
C VAL A 344 7.07 11.73 -14.50
N ALA A 345 6.96 12.94 -13.94
CA ALA A 345 7.46 14.16 -14.58
C ALA A 345 9.00 14.15 -14.72
N TYR A 346 9.72 13.64 -13.73
CA TYR A 346 11.18 13.48 -13.82
C TYR A 346 11.59 12.47 -14.88
N LEU A 347 10.92 11.30 -14.95
CA LEU A 347 11.14 10.29 -15.97
C LEU A 347 10.86 10.82 -17.37
N GLN A 348 9.72 11.50 -17.59
CA GLN A 348 9.37 12.09 -18.88
C GLN A 348 10.34 13.19 -19.34
N ALA A 349 11.09 13.81 -18.42
CA ALA A 349 12.15 14.75 -18.75
C ALA A 349 13.50 14.08 -19.10
N GLN A 350 13.67 12.78 -18.86
CA GLN A 350 14.90 12.05 -19.23
C GLN A 350 14.90 11.65 -20.72
N PRO A 351 16.06 11.67 -21.42
CA PRO A 351 16.15 11.29 -22.83
C PRO A 351 15.64 9.88 -23.16
N ARG A 352 15.70 8.94 -22.22
CA ARG A 352 15.24 7.55 -22.38
C ARG A 352 13.84 7.28 -21.80
N GLN A 353 13.21 8.29 -21.18
CA GLN A 353 11.90 8.20 -20.54
C GLN A 353 11.72 6.91 -19.70
N PHE A 354 10.75 6.06 -20.04
CA PHE A 354 10.45 4.81 -19.33
C PHE A 354 11.24 3.59 -19.81
N ALA A 355 12.06 3.70 -20.88
CA ALA A 355 12.83 2.58 -21.41
C ALA A 355 13.68 1.82 -20.36
N PRO A 356 14.35 2.48 -19.38
CA PRO A 356 15.12 1.77 -18.34
C PRO A 356 14.28 0.92 -17.36
N LEU A 357 12.95 1.03 -17.39
CA LEU A 357 12.02 0.19 -16.64
C LEU A 357 11.49 -0.95 -17.52
N ILE A 358 11.21 -0.67 -18.82
CA ILE A 358 10.86 -1.70 -19.82
C ILE A 358 12.01 -2.70 -19.99
N GLU A 359 13.26 -2.22 -20.09
CA GLU A 359 14.50 -3.02 -20.24
C GLU A 359 14.88 -3.83 -18.99
N ARG A 360 14.12 -3.68 -17.90
CA ARG A 360 14.23 -4.47 -16.67
C ARG A 360 13.06 -5.45 -16.49
N ASP A 361 12.19 -5.56 -17.48
CA ASP A 361 11.02 -6.44 -17.49
C ASP A 361 10.03 -6.22 -16.33
N LEU A 362 10.03 -5.03 -15.71
CA LEU A 362 9.23 -4.65 -14.54
C LEU A 362 7.70 -4.64 -14.74
N PHE A 363 7.21 -5.05 -15.92
CA PHE A 363 5.79 -5.03 -16.26
C PHE A 363 5.30 -6.37 -16.84
N GLN A 364 6.09 -7.44 -16.75
CA GLN A 364 5.65 -8.81 -17.02
C GLN A 364 4.74 -9.31 -15.88
N ASP A 365 3.80 -10.20 -16.20
CA ASP A 365 2.92 -10.93 -15.26
C ASP A 365 2.18 -10.10 -14.18
N MET A 366 2.06 -8.78 -14.36
CA MET A 366 1.38 -7.86 -13.44
C MET A 366 -0.11 -8.17 -13.19
N HIS A 367 -0.71 -9.05 -13.99
CA HIS A 367 -2.12 -9.42 -13.92
C HIS A 367 -2.29 -10.91 -14.21
N SER A 368 -3.35 -11.50 -13.66
CA SER A 368 -3.82 -12.87 -13.92
C SER A 368 -4.23 -13.17 -15.38
N VAL A 369 -4.20 -12.18 -16.26
CA VAL A 369 -4.69 -12.25 -17.64
C VAL A 369 -3.58 -11.86 -18.62
N ALA A 370 -3.55 -12.50 -19.79
CA ALA A 370 -2.55 -12.25 -20.81
C ALA A 370 -2.59 -10.79 -21.33
N GLY A 371 -1.43 -10.14 -21.35
CA GLY A 371 -1.22 -8.87 -22.06
C GLY A 371 -1.04 -9.07 -23.57
N GLY A 372 -1.11 -7.97 -24.32
CA GLY A 372 -0.65 -7.94 -25.71
C GLY A 372 0.89 -8.00 -25.83
N VAL A 373 1.40 -8.08 -27.05
CA VAL A 373 2.85 -7.98 -27.32
C VAL A 373 3.33 -6.55 -27.08
N ASP A 374 4.45 -6.36 -26.38
CA ASP A 374 5.04 -5.03 -26.18
C ASP A 374 5.71 -4.51 -27.48
N PRO A 375 5.45 -3.25 -27.88
CA PRO A 375 6.04 -2.65 -29.08
C PRO A 375 7.52 -2.25 -28.96
N GLY A 376 8.18 -2.47 -27.81
CA GLY A 376 9.60 -2.18 -27.59
C GLY A 376 9.86 -0.85 -26.86
N PRO A 377 11.03 -0.69 -26.21
CA PRO A 377 11.28 0.36 -25.20
C PRO A 377 11.03 1.80 -25.69
N ASP A 378 11.30 2.10 -26.96
CA ASP A 378 11.14 3.44 -27.56
C ASP A 378 9.68 3.80 -27.91
N ALA A 379 8.73 2.86 -27.76
CA ALA A 379 7.32 3.09 -28.08
C ALA A 379 6.67 4.10 -27.11
N PRO A 380 5.72 4.95 -27.58
CA PRO A 380 5.09 5.98 -26.76
C PRO A 380 4.26 5.37 -25.65
N ARG A 381 4.54 5.76 -24.40
CA ARG A 381 3.85 5.27 -23.19
C ARG A 381 2.90 6.35 -22.67
N SER A 382 1.60 6.20 -22.94
CA SER A 382 0.59 7.26 -22.73
C SER A 382 -0.42 6.94 -21.63
N ARG A 383 -0.83 5.67 -21.48
CA ARG A 383 -1.81 5.18 -20.50
C ARG A 383 -1.19 4.08 -19.64
N ILE A 384 -1.54 4.05 -18.35
CA ILE A 384 -0.98 3.08 -17.39
C ILE A 384 -2.08 2.55 -16.44
N CYS A 385 -2.00 1.28 -16.06
CA CYS A 385 -2.86 0.68 -15.03
C CYS A 385 -2.32 1.02 -13.62
N ARG A 386 -3.09 0.69 -12.58
CA ARG A 386 -2.69 0.95 -11.19
C ARG A 386 -1.46 0.15 -10.74
N LEU A 387 -1.27 -1.08 -11.23
CA LEU A 387 -0.16 -1.95 -10.82
C LEU A 387 1.17 -1.50 -11.45
N CYS A 388 1.23 -1.26 -12.76
CA CYS A 388 2.41 -0.65 -13.38
C CYS A 388 2.73 0.76 -12.82
N ALA A 389 1.73 1.49 -12.32
CA ALA A 389 1.96 2.75 -11.62
C ALA A 389 2.60 2.55 -10.22
N THR A 390 2.37 1.42 -9.56
CA THR A 390 3.12 1.01 -8.36
C THR A 390 4.57 0.70 -8.71
N GLU A 391 4.84 -0.07 -9.77
CA GLU A 391 6.21 -0.36 -10.21
C GLU A 391 7.01 0.92 -10.55
N VAL A 392 6.40 1.84 -11.30
CA VAL A 392 6.99 3.15 -11.61
C VAL A 392 7.23 3.97 -10.33
N PHE A 393 6.34 3.88 -9.33
CA PHE A 393 6.51 4.54 -8.04
C PHE A 393 7.66 3.94 -7.23
N LEU A 394 7.67 2.62 -7.01
CA LEU A 394 8.67 1.91 -6.21
C LEU A 394 10.08 2.06 -6.82
N TRP A 395 10.20 1.88 -8.14
CA TRP A 395 11.46 2.06 -8.86
C TRP A 395 11.99 3.50 -8.74
N GLY A 396 11.10 4.49 -8.83
CA GLY A 396 11.46 5.91 -8.78
C GLY A 396 11.61 6.52 -7.38
N LEU A 397 11.17 5.82 -6.33
CA LEU A 397 11.09 6.36 -4.97
C LEU A 397 12.48 6.69 -4.36
N PRO A 398 13.52 5.85 -4.48
CA PRO A 398 14.85 6.20 -3.95
C PRO A 398 15.48 7.40 -4.66
N ASP A 399 15.42 7.42 -6.00
CA ASP A 399 15.91 8.53 -6.82
C ASP A 399 15.11 9.83 -6.63
N TRP A 400 13.82 9.72 -6.31
CA TRP A 400 13.03 10.87 -5.83
C TRP A 400 13.51 11.34 -4.48
N TRP A 401 13.70 10.45 -3.51
CA TRP A 401 14.14 10.83 -2.16
C TRP A 401 15.54 11.47 -2.15
N VAL A 402 16.48 10.94 -2.93
CA VAL A 402 17.82 11.54 -3.17
C VAL A 402 17.73 12.97 -3.71
N ARG A 403 16.73 13.29 -4.54
CA ARG A 403 16.50 14.65 -5.06
C ARG A 403 15.77 15.53 -4.04
N GLU A 404 14.81 14.98 -3.31
CA GLU A 404 13.97 15.70 -2.35
C GLU A 404 14.79 16.23 -1.17
N ARG A 405 15.70 15.41 -0.63
CA ARG A 405 16.61 15.79 0.46
C ARG A 405 17.49 17.00 0.10
N LYS A 406 17.80 17.21 -1.19
CA LYS A 406 18.55 18.39 -1.68
C LYS A 406 17.75 19.70 -1.63
N LYS A 407 16.43 19.67 -1.40
CA LYS A 407 15.61 20.88 -1.20
C LYS A 407 15.86 21.57 0.15
N GLY A 408 16.53 20.91 1.11
CA GLY A 408 16.99 21.53 2.37
C GLY A 408 15.95 21.61 3.49
N PHE A 409 14.81 20.93 3.37
CA PHE A 409 13.72 20.91 4.38
C PHE A 409 13.82 19.72 5.35
N LEU A 410 15.03 19.21 5.60
CA LEU A 410 15.29 18.13 6.56
C LEU A 410 15.62 18.68 7.95
N GLU A 411 15.38 17.87 8.98
CA GLU A 411 15.83 18.15 10.34
C GLU A 411 17.37 18.14 10.46
N GLU A 412 17.90 19.05 11.28
CA GLU A 412 19.34 19.30 11.45
C GLU A 412 20.12 18.02 11.87
N TYR A 413 19.49 17.14 12.66
CA TYR A 413 20.11 15.88 13.08
C TYR A 413 20.28 14.88 11.92
N VAL A 414 19.39 14.93 10.91
CA VAL A 414 19.48 14.09 9.71
C VAL A 414 20.62 14.59 8.81
N ILE A 415 20.71 15.90 8.62
CA ILE A 415 21.75 16.55 7.80
C ILE A 415 23.16 16.32 8.38
N ARG A 416 23.26 16.17 9.70
CA ARG A 416 24.54 15.92 10.40
C ARG A 416 25.03 14.47 10.38
N ARG A 417 24.23 13.49 9.92
CA ARG A 417 24.67 12.09 9.80
C ARG A 417 25.76 11.98 8.72
N PRO A 418 27.00 11.58 9.03
CA PRO A 418 28.04 11.42 8.03
C PRO A 418 27.68 10.33 7.02
N ASP A 419 28.04 10.52 5.76
CA ASP A 419 27.92 9.51 4.70
C ASP A 419 28.56 8.18 5.11
N CYS A 420 27.84 7.07 4.92
CA CYS A 420 28.37 5.75 5.15
C CYS A 420 29.58 5.47 4.23
N PRO A 421 30.74 5.00 4.74
CA PRO A 421 31.90 4.66 3.91
C PRO A 421 31.63 3.59 2.84
N TYR A 422 30.55 2.82 2.98
CA TYR A 422 30.11 1.77 2.04
C TYR A 422 28.92 2.20 1.16
N GLY A 423 28.41 3.43 1.33
CA GLY A 423 27.33 4.00 0.54
C GLY A 423 25.97 3.29 0.66
N SER A 424 25.15 3.41 -0.40
CA SER A 424 23.82 2.81 -0.52
C SER A 424 23.83 1.28 -0.50
N GLU A 425 24.98 0.66 -0.77
CA GLU A 425 25.17 -0.80 -0.85
C GLU A 425 25.68 -1.39 0.47
N CYS A 426 25.60 -0.66 1.58
CA CYS A 426 26.12 -1.11 2.86
C CYS A 426 25.27 -2.26 3.46
N ASP A 427 25.84 -3.45 3.59
CA ASP A 427 25.19 -4.60 4.26
C ASP A 427 24.67 -4.27 5.67
N ARG A 428 25.36 -3.37 6.38
CA ARG A 428 25.01 -2.95 7.74
C ARG A 428 23.87 -1.94 7.81
N GLN A 429 23.32 -1.44 6.70
CA GLN A 429 22.22 -0.47 6.76
C GLN A 429 20.90 -1.06 7.31
N LYS A 430 20.83 -2.39 7.44
CA LYS A 430 19.75 -3.12 8.13
C LYS A 430 19.92 -3.15 9.66
N ASP A 431 21.11 -2.82 10.17
CA ASP A 431 21.36 -2.63 11.60
C ASP A 431 20.92 -1.21 12.00
N HIS A 432 19.80 -1.13 12.73
CA HIS A 432 19.21 0.11 13.24
C HIS A 432 20.19 0.97 14.08
N GLY A 433 21.23 0.37 14.68
CA GLY A 433 22.32 1.13 15.29
C GLY A 433 23.15 1.88 14.26
N HIS A 434 23.77 1.15 13.33
CA HIS A 434 24.57 1.73 12.23
C HIS A 434 23.78 2.71 11.36
N ALA A 435 22.53 2.40 11.06
CA ALA A 435 21.65 3.25 10.24
C ALA A 435 21.33 4.60 10.92
N LYS A 436 21.26 4.65 12.26
CA LYS A 436 21.13 5.93 12.98
C LYS A 436 22.41 6.77 12.96
N GLU A 437 23.58 6.13 12.96
CA GLU A 437 24.87 6.82 12.94
C GLU A 437 25.25 7.40 11.57
N TYR A 438 24.96 6.69 10.47
CA TYR A 438 25.45 7.03 9.12
C TYR A 438 24.32 7.26 8.12
N ASN A 439 24.51 8.19 7.18
CA ASN A 439 23.64 8.44 6.03
C ASN A 439 23.88 7.39 4.93
N HIS A 440 22.82 6.72 4.47
CA HIS A 440 22.87 5.74 3.36
C HIS A 440 22.21 6.27 2.08
N ILE A 441 21.35 7.29 2.19
CA ILE A 441 20.76 7.98 1.02
C ILE A 441 21.78 9.00 0.47
N ILE A 442 22.77 8.49 -0.27
CA ILE A 442 23.85 9.27 -0.88
C ILE A 442 23.52 9.48 -2.36
N ALA A 443 23.65 10.72 -2.85
CA ALA A 443 23.51 11.00 -4.27
C ALA A 443 24.73 10.45 -5.06
N PRO A 444 24.53 9.84 -6.24
CA PRO A 444 25.63 9.55 -7.16
C PRO A 444 26.49 10.79 -7.37
N ARG A 445 27.82 10.65 -7.28
CA ARG A 445 28.74 11.78 -7.50
C ARG A 445 28.67 12.20 -8.97
N ASP A 446 28.32 13.46 -9.21
CA ASP A 446 28.37 14.07 -10.53
C ASP A 446 29.81 13.94 -11.09
N ILE A 447 30.02 13.02 -12.03
CA ILE A 447 31.31 12.87 -12.72
C ILE A 447 31.46 14.07 -13.65
N PRO A 448 32.43 14.98 -13.44
CA PRO A 448 32.58 16.13 -14.31
C PRO A 448 33.03 15.66 -15.69
N THR A 449 32.18 15.84 -16.71
CA THR A 449 32.56 15.61 -18.11
C THR A 449 33.78 16.46 -18.42
N ALA A 450 34.91 15.82 -18.74
CA ALA A 450 36.21 16.48 -18.80
C ALA A 450 36.23 17.62 -19.84
N SER A 451 36.09 18.86 -19.36
CA SER A 451 36.21 20.06 -20.17
C SER A 451 37.64 20.19 -20.69
N SER A 452 37.83 19.96 -21.99
CA SER A 452 39.14 19.96 -22.64
C SER A 452 39.85 21.31 -22.50
N SER A 453 40.86 21.38 -21.63
CA SER A 453 41.61 22.59 -21.31
C SER A 453 42.59 22.96 -22.43
N THR A 454 42.26 23.97 -23.25
CA THR A 454 43.23 24.66 -24.10
C THR A 454 43.92 25.78 -23.31
N LEU A 455 45.25 25.72 -23.26
CA LEU A 455 46.10 26.60 -22.46
C LEU A 455 46.21 28.01 -23.06
N ALA A 456 46.10 29.04 -22.21
CA ALA A 456 46.34 30.43 -22.61
C ALA A 456 47.84 30.76 -22.59
N GLY A 457 48.42 31.02 -23.77
CA GLY A 457 49.77 31.59 -23.93
C GLY A 457 49.76 33.12 -23.91
N SER A 458 50.86 33.75 -23.50
CA SER A 458 50.90 35.16 -23.08
C SER A 458 51.45 36.17 -24.10
N ALA A 459 50.79 37.34 -24.15
CA ALA A 459 51.31 38.68 -24.52
C ALA A 459 51.69 38.97 -25.99
N GLY A 460 51.45 40.24 -26.41
CA GLY A 460 51.88 40.78 -27.71
C GLY A 460 51.03 41.99 -28.18
N MET A 461 51.49 43.22 -27.94
CA MET A 461 50.78 44.47 -28.29
C MET A 461 50.84 44.81 -29.79
N SER A 462 49.72 45.29 -30.39
CA SER A 462 49.62 46.68 -30.95
C SER A 462 48.56 46.84 -32.07
N SER A 463 47.66 47.84 -31.88
CA SER A 463 47.07 48.78 -32.89
C SER A 463 46.33 48.23 -34.14
N THR A 464 45.42 48.92 -34.85
CA THR A 464 44.82 50.28 -34.83
C THR A 464 43.31 50.22 -35.19
N SER A 465 42.55 51.30 -34.94
CA SER A 465 41.35 51.81 -35.70
C SER A 465 40.19 50.88 -36.14
N ALA A 466 38.90 51.29 -36.13
CA ALA A 466 38.28 52.55 -35.69
C ALA A 466 36.77 52.35 -35.38
N ARG A 467 36.16 53.38 -34.77
CA ARG A 467 34.70 53.63 -34.60
C ARG A 467 34.37 54.96 -35.33
N PRO A 468 33.10 55.34 -35.63
CA PRO A 468 31.89 55.09 -34.83
C PRO A 468 30.63 54.68 -35.64
N ALA A 469 29.47 54.73 -35.00
CA ALA A 469 28.10 54.64 -35.55
C ALA A 469 27.38 56.00 -35.29
N PRO A 470 26.03 56.17 -35.29
CA PRO A 470 24.91 55.32 -35.76
C PRO A 470 23.78 56.10 -36.52
N LEU A 471 22.61 55.44 -36.72
CA LEU A 471 21.22 55.98 -36.74
C LEU A 471 20.42 56.11 -38.08
N TYR A 472 19.10 55.94 -37.89
CA TYR A 472 17.90 56.39 -38.65
C TYR A 472 17.32 55.62 -39.87
N LEU A 473 16.03 55.30 -39.72
CA LEU A 473 14.95 55.06 -40.72
C LEU A 473 14.37 56.44 -41.20
N PRO A 474 13.42 56.59 -42.17
CA PRO A 474 12.43 55.61 -42.69
C PRO A 474 12.00 55.69 -44.20
N LEU A 475 11.02 54.85 -44.60
CA LEU A 475 9.97 54.99 -45.66
C LEU A 475 10.28 55.47 -47.11
N GLY A 476 9.75 54.80 -48.14
CA GLY A 476 9.84 55.28 -49.55
C GLY A 476 9.25 54.41 -50.70
N SER A 477 7.93 54.26 -50.75
CA SER A 477 7.05 53.54 -51.72
C SER A 477 7.35 53.43 -53.25
N SER A 478 6.66 52.44 -53.88
CA SER A 478 6.20 52.35 -55.31
C SER A 478 7.13 51.64 -56.34
N SER A 479 6.64 50.95 -57.41
CA SER A 479 5.26 50.72 -57.92
C SER A 479 5.09 49.45 -58.80
N SER A 480 3.84 48.96 -58.94
CA SER A 480 3.27 48.09 -60.03
C SER A 480 3.83 46.66 -60.21
N SER A 481 3.06 45.63 -60.63
CA SER A 481 1.79 45.59 -61.41
C SER A 481 0.75 44.56 -60.85
N ARG A 482 -0.24 44.11 -61.65
CA ARG A 482 -1.44 43.30 -61.26
C ARG A 482 -1.37 41.88 -61.88
N SER A 483 -2.13 40.83 -61.52
CA SER A 483 -3.39 40.64 -60.76
C SER A 483 -3.30 39.30 -59.95
N ALA A 484 -4.31 38.55 -59.44
CA ALA A 484 -5.79 38.56 -59.44
C ALA A 484 -6.37 37.75 -58.23
N LEU A 485 -7.70 37.76 -58.05
CA LEU A 485 -8.54 36.98 -57.09
C LEU A 485 -9.96 36.81 -57.71
N PRO A 486 -10.97 36.09 -57.14
CA PRO A 486 -11.11 35.31 -55.88
C PRO A 486 -11.47 33.81 -56.18
N PRO A 487 -12.03 32.93 -55.29
CA PRO A 487 -12.58 33.13 -53.93
C PRO A 487 -12.15 32.15 -52.82
N PHE A 488 -12.57 32.49 -51.59
CA PHE A 488 -12.50 31.65 -50.38
C PHE A 488 -13.63 30.62 -50.32
N LEU A 489 -13.38 29.51 -49.61
CA LEU A 489 -14.39 28.68 -48.93
C LEU A 489 -14.15 28.76 -47.41
N PRO A 490 -15.16 28.48 -46.56
CA PRO A 490 -15.11 28.78 -45.13
C PRO A 490 -14.20 27.82 -44.33
N PRO A 491 -13.71 28.23 -43.15
CA PRO A 491 -12.98 27.34 -42.25
C PRO A 491 -13.88 26.23 -41.71
N VAL A 492 -13.32 25.02 -41.63
CA VAL A 492 -13.96 23.86 -40.99
C VAL A 492 -13.92 24.05 -39.46
N PRO A 493 -15.01 23.79 -38.71
CA PRO A 493 -15.00 23.88 -37.26
C PRO A 493 -14.09 22.79 -36.63
N PRO A 494 -13.47 23.05 -35.46
CA PRO A 494 -12.67 22.05 -34.78
C PRO A 494 -13.53 20.88 -34.28
N TYR A 495 -13.04 19.67 -34.51
CA TYR A 495 -13.67 18.42 -34.08
C TYR A 495 -13.50 18.20 -32.56
N GLU A 496 -14.64 18.22 -31.87
CA GLU A 496 -14.96 17.68 -30.54
C GLU A 496 -13.81 17.33 -29.58
N ALA A 497 -13.44 18.29 -28.73
CA ALA A 497 -12.78 18.04 -27.44
C ALA A 497 -13.77 17.97 -26.25
N GLU A 498 -15.06 18.27 -26.47
CA GLU A 498 -16.07 18.34 -25.41
C GLU A 498 -16.64 16.97 -25.03
N ALA A 499 -16.57 15.96 -25.90
CA ALA A 499 -17.07 14.61 -25.63
C ALA A 499 -16.32 13.93 -24.47
N ASP A 500 -14.97 13.98 -24.47
CA ASP A 500 -14.15 13.48 -23.36
C ASP A 500 -14.42 14.24 -22.06
N LEU A 501 -14.63 15.55 -22.14
CA LEU A 501 -14.92 16.39 -20.99
C LEU A 501 -16.31 16.10 -20.40
N ALA A 502 -17.31 15.82 -21.24
CA ALA A 502 -18.65 15.42 -20.83
C ALA A 502 -18.63 14.04 -20.15
N LEU A 503 -17.87 13.07 -20.68
CA LEU A 503 -17.71 11.75 -20.08
C LEU A 503 -17.01 11.83 -18.72
N LEU A 504 -15.93 12.61 -18.61
CA LEU A 504 -15.24 12.88 -17.33
C LEU A 504 -16.16 13.61 -16.33
N SER A 505 -16.99 14.55 -16.79
CA SER A 505 -17.96 15.25 -15.95
C SER A 505 -18.99 14.29 -15.37
N GLN A 506 -19.60 13.42 -16.19
CA GLN A 506 -20.56 12.41 -15.75
C GLN A 506 -19.94 11.40 -14.78
N LEU A 507 -18.68 10.98 -15.02
CA LEU A 507 -17.94 10.11 -14.10
C LEU A 507 -17.63 10.80 -12.76
N SER A 508 -17.41 12.11 -12.72
CA SER A 508 -17.21 12.85 -11.46
C SER A 508 -18.53 13.07 -10.70
N ALA A 509 -19.64 13.30 -11.40
CA ALA A 509 -20.98 13.31 -10.80
C ALA A 509 -21.34 11.95 -10.19
N ALA A 510 -21.07 10.85 -10.90
CA ALA A 510 -21.30 9.48 -10.39
C ALA A 510 -20.37 9.08 -9.24
N ALA A 511 -19.20 9.74 -9.10
CA ALA A 511 -18.30 9.56 -7.96
C ALA A 511 -18.76 10.31 -6.69
N SER A 512 -19.78 11.15 -6.77
CA SER A 512 -20.17 12.08 -5.70
C SER A 512 -21.17 11.50 -4.69
N ALA A 513 -20.86 10.33 -4.09
CA ALA A 513 -21.28 9.93 -2.72
C ALA A 513 -20.90 8.47 -2.33
N PRO A 514 -19.63 8.13 -2.10
CA PRO A 514 -19.33 7.41 -0.86
C PRO A 514 -19.61 8.35 0.33
N ALA A 515 -20.27 7.87 1.38
CA ALA A 515 -20.47 8.66 2.61
C ALA A 515 -19.10 9.15 3.11
N SER A 516 -18.96 10.46 3.30
CA SER A 516 -17.65 11.07 3.56
C SER A 516 -17.17 10.75 4.97
N SER A 517 -15.87 10.95 5.20
CA SER A 517 -15.33 10.91 6.56
C SER A 517 -15.93 11.99 7.47
N GLN A 518 -16.63 12.99 6.91
CA GLN A 518 -17.35 13.99 7.68
C GLN A 518 -18.73 13.48 8.08
N ASP A 519 -19.51 12.92 7.16
CA ASP A 519 -20.82 12.31 7.46
C ASP A 519 -20.72 11.21 8.53
N PHE A 520 -19.66 10.40 8.47
CA PHE A 520 -19.38 9.38 9.50
C PHE A 520 -19.01 10.00 10.87
N ARG A 521 -18.29 11.13 10.89
CA ARG A 521 -17.98 11.83 12.15
C ARG A 521 -19.22 12.47 12.75
N ASP A 522 -20.07 13.06 11.92
CA ASP A 522 -21.30 13.71 12.34
C ASP A 522 -22.34 12.66 12.81
N GLU A 523 -22.38 11.47 12.19
CA GLU A 523 -23.15 10.31 12.68
C GLU A 523 -22.59 9.77 14.00
N VAL A 524 -21.26 9.66 14.15
CA VAL A 524 -20.60 9.21 15.38
C VAL A 524 -20.81 10.20 16.54
N ASP A 525 -20.71 11.51 16.29
CA ASP A 525 -20.95 12.55 17.30
C ASP A 525 -22.44 12.70 17.65
N ALA A 526 -23.34 12.11 16.87
CA ALA A 526 -24.75 11.91 17.23
C ALA A 526 -25.01 10.62 18.04
N MET A 527 -24.01 9.74 18.20
CA MET A 527 -24.11 8.46 18.95
C MET A 527 -23.28 8.41 20.25
N LEU A 528 -22.50 9.44 20.58
CA LEU A 528 -21.59 9.53 21.75
C LEU A 528 -22.08 10.50 22.84
#